data_AF-A0A7C1AWY0-F1
#
_entry.id   AF-A0A7C1AWY0-F1
#
_cell.length_a   1.000
_cell.length_b   1.000
_cell.length_c   1.000
_cell.angle_alpha   90.00
_cell.angle_beta   90.00
_cell.angle_gamma   90.00
#
_symmetry.space_group_name_H-M   'P 1'
#
loop_
_entity.id
_entity.type
_entity.pdbx_description
1 polymer ?
#
loop_
_entity_poly.entity_id
_entity_poly.type
_entity_poly.pdbx_seq_one_letter_code
_entity_poly.pdbx_strand_id
1 'polypeptide(L)'
;MLEMVIDDLDNENLYEIELNHPKHRLMAPGPTMVPERVKMAMLRSIRHHRSQYFAGLLEQVRDGLREIFRTDGDILIFTSSGTGMLEAAVQNFF
;
A
#
# COMPACT_ATOMS: atom_id res chain seq x y z
N MET A 1 -29.24 -3.63 3.05
CA MET A 1 -28.49 -4.03 1.83
C MET A 1 -27.03 -4.33 2.20
N LEU A 2 -26.82 -5.10 3.28
CA LEU A 2 -25.50 -5.45 3.83
C LEU A 2 -25.50 -6.86 4.47
N GLU A 3 -26.54 -7.67 4.24
CA GLU A 3 -26.68 -9.01 4.85
C GLU A 3 -27.24 -10.02 3.85
N MET A 4 -26.60 -10.16 2.68
CA MET A 4 -27.09 -11.14 1.68
C MET A 4 -25.96 -11.85 0.93
N VAL A 5 -24.81 -12.05 1.58
CA VAL A 5 -23.69 -12.84 1.02
C VAL A 5 -22.83 -13.50 2.12
N ILE A 6 -23.42 -14.09 3.17
CA ILE A 6 -22.62 -14.79 4.21
C ILE A 6 -23.22 -16.14 4.64
N ASP A 7 -23.86 -16.91 3.73
CA ASP A 7 -24.37 -18.23 4.11
C ASP A 7 -23.87 -19.42 3.26
N ASP A 8 -23.10 -19.23 2.18
CA ASP A 8 -22.59 -20.35 1.37
C ASP A 8 -21.06 -20.30 1.18
N LEU A 9 -20.32 -20.43 2.28
CA LEU A 9 -18.84 -20.49 2.26
C LEU A 9 -18.34 -21.88 2.63
N ASP A 10 -18.45 -22.81 1.68
CA ASP A 10 -17.45 -23.88 1.56
C ASP A 10 -16.11 -23.23 1.18
N ASN A 11 -15.24 -23.07 2.18
CA ASN A 11 -14.00 -22.28 2.16
C ASN A 11 -12.97 -22.65 1.05
N GLU A 12 -13.15 -23.72 0.30
CA GLU A 12 -12.26 -24.10 -0.81
C GLU A 12 -12.58 -23.35 -2.12
N ASN A 13 -13.80 -22.83 -2.30
CA ASN A 13 -14.25 -22.26 -3.58
C ASN A 13 -13.92 -20.76 -3.74
N LEU A 14 -13.61 -20.06 -2.65
CA LEU A 14 -13.37 -18.61 -2.67
C LEU A 14 -12.10 -18.21 -3.43
N TYR A 15 -11.02 -18.99 -3.27
CA TYR A 15 -9.75 -18.72 -3.96
C TYR A 15 -9.84 -18.98 -5.47
N GLU A 16 -10.59 -20.00 -5.88
CA GLU A 16 -10.80 -20.31 -7.30
C GLU A 16 -11.67 -19.25 -8.00
N ILE A 17 -12.68 -18.72 -7.31
CA ILE A 17 -13.51 -17.61 -7.79
C ILE A 17 -12.67 -16.33 -7.96
N GLU A 18 -11.76 -16.05 -7.03
CA GLU A 18 -10.91 -14.85 -7.06
C GLU A 18 -9.85 -14.91 -8.18
N LEU A 19 -9.28 -16.09 -8.44
CA LEU A 19 -8.26 -16.30 -9.47
C LEU A 19 -8.81 -16.23 -10.91
N ASN A 20 -10.08 -16.61 -11.11
CA ASN A 20 -10.73 -16.63 -12.42
C ASN A 20 -11.62 -15.40 -12.71
N HIS A 21 -11.55 -14.35 -11.88
CA HIS A 21 -12.37 -13.17 -12.07
C HIS A 21 -11.79 -12.22 -13.15
N PRO A 22 -12.59 -11.70 -14.09
CA PRO A 22 -12.13 -10.68 -15.04
C PRO A 22 -11.60 -9.46 -14.30
N LYS A 23 -10.60 -8.76 -14.86
CA LYS A 23 -9.93 -7.61 -14.22
C LYS A 23 -10.95 -6.59 -13.69
N HIS A 24 -11.26 -6.67 -12.40
CA HIS A 24 -12.25 -5.83 -11.75
C HIS A 24 -11.76 -4.38 -11.75
N ARG A 25 -12.61 -3.43 -12.15
CA ARG A 25 -12.27 -2.01 -12.10
C ARG A 25 -12.67 -1.47 -10.72
N LEU A 26 -11.68 -1.08 -9.93
CA LEU A 26 -11.92 -0.37 -8.67
C LEU A 26 -12.33 1.08 -8.97
N MET A 27 -13.59 1.42 -8.63
CA MET A 27 -14.14 2.78 -8.76
C MET A 27 -14.55 3.40 -7.40
N ALA A 28 -14.27 2.70 -6.30
CA ALA A 28 -14.36 3.27 -4.96
C ALA A 28 -13.28 4.37 -4.77
N PRO A 29 -13.45 5.30 -3.81
CA PRO A 29 -12.44 6.34 -3.52
C PRO A 29 -11.07 5.77 -3.11
N GLY A 30 -11.04 4.51 -2.69
CA GLY A 30 -9.82 3.73 -2.51
C GLY A 30 -10.15 2.27 -2.17
N PRO A 31 -9.22 1.33 -2.39
CA PRO A 31 -7.92 1.50 -3.05
C PRO A 31 -8.05 1.67 -4.58
N THR A 32 -6.99 2.14 -5.25
CA THR A 32 -6.94 2.30 -6.71
C THR A 32 -6.32 1.09 -7.40
N MET A 33 -6.63 0.88 -8.68
CA MET A 33 -5.95 -0.12 -9.51
C MET A 33 -4.43 0.12 -9.56
N VAL A 34 -3.64 -0.88 -9.20
CA VAL A 34 -2.16 -0.78 -9.19
C VAL A 34 -1.60 -1.15 -10.56
N PRO A 35 -0.75 -0.30 -11.19
CA PRO A 35 -0.10 -0.61 -12.47
C PRO A 35 0.75 -1.89 -12.41
N GLU A 36 0.83 -2.62 -13.51
CA GLU A 36 1.54 -3.91 -13.59
C GLU A 36 3.00 -3.81 -13.14
N ARG A 37 3.70 -2.73 -13.54
CA ARG A 37 5.09 -2.47 -13.14
C ARG A 37 5.29 -2.44 -11.61
N VAL A 38 4.27 -1.97 -10.87
CA VAL A 38 4.33 -1.83 -9.40
C VAL A 38 4.03 -3.17 -8.75
N LYS A 39 3.04 -3.92 -9.25
CA LYS A 39 2.78 -5.30 -8.81
C LYS A 39 4.01 -6.19 -8.97
N MET A 40 4.68 -6.10 -10.12
CA MET A 40 5.95 -6.81 -10.38
C MET A 40 7.09 -6.38 -9.44
N ALA A 41 7.09 -5.14 -8.97
CA ALA A 41 8.07 -4.69 -7.98
C ALA A 41 7.82 -5.32 -6.60
N MET A 42 6.55 -5.52 -6.21
CA MET A 42 6.17 -6.19 -4.96
C MET A 42 6.49 -7.68 -4.95
N LEU A 43 6.54 -8.34 -6.11
CA LEU A 43 6.92 -9.76 -6.24
C LEU A 43 8.43 -10.02 -6.07
N ARG A 44 9.24 -8.97 -5.94
CA ARG A 44 10.68 -9.10 -5.73
C ARG A 44 10.96 -9.64 -4.33
N SER A 45 12.03 -10.42 -4.20
CA SER A 45 12.47 -10.95 -2.92
C SER A 45 12.75 -9.83 -1.90
N ILE A 46 12.32 -10.04 -0.65
CA ILE A 46 12.54 -9.11 0.45
C ILE A 46 14.04 -8.89 0.65
N ARG A 47 14.43 -7.62 0.76
CA ARG A 47 15.82 -7.20 0.97
C ARG A 47 16.03 -6.84 2.44
N HIS A 48 17.26 -7.05 2.92
CA HIS A 48 17.63 -6.69 4.30
C HIS A 48 17.48 -5.18 4.54
N HIS A 49 16.71 -4.80 5.57
CA HIS A 49 16.33 -3.42 5.86
C HIS A 49 17.48 -2.52 6.34
N ARG A 50 18.62 -3.08 6.78
CA ARG A 50 19.83 -2.30 7.12
C ARG A 50 20.92 -2.36 6.04
N SER A 51 20.58 -2.82 4.84
CA SER A 51 21.54 -2.87 3.73
C SER A 51 21.73 -1.48 3.11
N GLN A 52 22.91 -1.24 2.52
CA GLN A 52 23.18 -0.03 1.75
C GLN A 52 22.20 0.15 0.58
N TYR A 53 21.79 -0.97 -0.04
CA TYR A 53 20.76 -0.97 -1.07
C TYR A 53 19.43 -0.39 -0.57
N PHE A 54 18.95 -0.83 0.61
CA PHE A 54 17.71 -0.32 1.17
C PHE A 54 17.82 1.15 1.56
N ALA A 55 18.96 1.56 2.13
CA ALA A 55 19.21 2.97 2.45
C ALA A 55 19.13 3.86 1.19
N GLY A 56 19.76 3.45 0.09
CA GLY A 56 19.67 4.18 -1.18
C GLY A 56 18.27 4.21 -1.77
N LEU A 57 17.52 3.10 -1.69
CA LEU A 57 16.12 3.05 -2.12
C LEU A 57 15.23 3.99 -1.29
N LEU A 58 15.41 4.02 0.02
CA LEU A 58 14.65 4.87 0.91
C LEU A 58 14.88 6.35 0.59
N GLU A 59 16.13 6.73 0.28
CA GLU A 59 16.45 8.11 -0.09
C GLU A 59 15.82 8.50 -1.43
N GLN A 60 15.88 7.63 -2.44
CA GLN A 60 15.20 7.86 -3.72
C GLN A 60 13.69 8.06 -3.55
N VAL A 61 13.05 7.29 -2.66
CA VAL A 61 11.62 7.46 -2.35
C VAL A 61 11.37 8.80 -1.67
N ARG A 62 12.22 9.21 -0.71
CA ARG A 62 12.10 10.51 -0.05
C ARG A 62 12.24 11.68 -1.03
N ASP A 63 13.18 11.60 -1.96
CA ASP A 63 13.37 12.64 -2.98
C ASP A 63 12.13 12.79 -3.87
N GLY A 64 11.57 11.68 -4.34
CA GLY A 64 10.33 11.71 -5.11
C GLY A 64 9.14 12.25 -4.31
N LEU A 65 9.02 11.91 -3.03
CA LEU A 65 7.99 12.46 -2.15
C LEU A 65 8.18 13.96 -1.91
N ARG A 66 9.42 14.43 -1.78
CA ARG A 66 9.75 15.84 -1.65
C ARG A 66 9.27 16.65 -2.86
N GLU A 67 9.47 16.12 -4.07
CA GLU A 67 8.96 16.71 -5.30
C GLU A 67 7.42 16.76 -5.33
N ILE A 68 6.76 15.66 -4.97
CA ILE A 68 5.29 15.56 -4.93
C ILE A 68 4.69 16.56 -3.94
N PHE A 69 5.26 16.65 -2.72
CA PHE A 69 4.76 17.54 -1.67
C PHE A 69 5.26 18.97 -1.79
N ARG A 70 6.24 19.25 -2.66
CA ARG A 70 6.84 20.57 -2.89
C ARG A 70 7.32 21.23 -1.59
N THR A 71 8.14 20.50 -0.84
CA THR A 71 8.67 20.94 0.45
C THR A 71 10.18 20.82 0.50
N ASP A 72 10.86 21.64 1.29
CA ASP A 72 12.28 21.46 1.62
C ASP A 72 12.46 20.73 2.96
N GLY A 73 11.36 20.41 3.65
CA GLY A 73 11.37 19.72 4.93
C GLY A 73 11.69 18.23 4.85
N ASP A 74 11.95 17.63 6.02
CA ASP A 74 12.21 16.20 6.15
C ASP A 74 10.97 15.35 5.83
N ILE A 75 11.16 14.30 5.05
CA ILE A 75 10.12 13.31 4.73
C ILE A 75 10.24 12.10 5.66
N LEU A 76 9.22 11.91 6.49
CA LEU A 76 9.04 10.74 7.34
C LEU A 76 8.11 9.73 6.65
N ILE A 77 8.52 8.46 6.62
CA ILE A 77 7.78 7.35 6.01
C ILE A 77 7.41 6.38 7.12
N PHE A 78 6.11 6.05 7.23
CA PHE A 78 5.57 5.18 8.27
C PHE A 78 5.11 3.84 7.68
N THR A 79 5.36 2.75 8.39
CA THR A 79 4.85 1.42 8.06
C THR A 79 3.42 1.24 8.60
N SER A 80 2.53 2.16 8.24
CA SER A 80 1.13 2.20 8.66
C SER A 80 0.25 2.81 7.56
N SER A 81 -1.07 2.84 7.76
CA SER A 81 -1.98 3.59 6.90
C SER A 81 -1.99 5.07 7.27
N GLY A 82 -2.75 5.89 6.52
CA GLY A 82 -2.91 7.32 6.82
C GLY A 82 -3.41 7.62 8.23
N THR A 83 -4.22 6.73 8.83
CA THR A 83 -4.69 6.88 10.21
C THR A 83 -3.54 6.87 11.23
N GLY A 84 -2.56 5.98 11.05
CA GLY A 84 -1.40 5.92 11.95
C GLY A 84 -0.50 7.15 11.82
N MET A 85 -0.40 7.73 10.61
CA MET A 85 0.31 9.00 10.42
C MET A 85 -0.41 10.17 11.10
N LEU A 86 -1.73 10.22 11.04
CA LEU A 86 -2.52 11.23 11.74
C LEU A 86 -2.32 11.14 13.25
N GLU A 87 -2.37 9.94 13.81
CA GLU A 87 -2.13 9.70 15.24
C GLU A 87 -0.73 10.15 15.66
N ALA A 88 0.30 9.77 14.88
CA ALA A 88 1.68 10.18 15.13
C ALA A 88 1.84 11.71 15.11
N ALA A 89 1.21 12.42 14.17
CA ALA A 89 1.27 13.87 14.12
C ALA A 89 0.62 14.52 15.35
N VAL A 90 -0.56 14.03 15.76
CA VAL A 90 -1.26 14.57 16.93
C VAL A 90 -0.45 14.36 18.21
N GLN A 91 0.11 13.17 18.43
CA GLN A 91 0.83 12.83 19.66
C GLN A 91 2.21 13.48 19.81
N ASN A 92 2.84 13.93 18.72
CA ASN A 92 4.21 14.46 18.76
C ASN A 92 4.29 15.99 18.62
N PHE A 93 3.27 16.64 18.06
CA PHE A 93 3.27 18.08 17.82
C PHE A 93 2.31 18.89 18.70
N PHE A 94 1.49 18.22 19.52
CA PHE A 94 0.54 18.84 20.46
C PHE A 94 0.64 18.18 21.83
#